data_AF-A0A7C4CQE5-F1
#
_entry.id   AF-A0A7C4CQE5-F1
#
_cell.length_a   1.000
_cell.length_b   1.000
_cell.length_c   1.000
_cell.angle_alpha   90.00
_cell.angle_beta   90.00
_cell.angle_gamma   90.00
#
_symmetry.space_group_name_H-M   'P 1'
#
loop_
_entity.id
_entity.type
_entity.pdbx_description
1 polymer ?
#
loop_
_entity_poly.entity_id
_entity_poly.type
_entity_poly.pdbx_seq_one_letter_code
_entity_poly.pdbx_strand_id
1 'polypeptide(L)'
;ASQYSSLFGARRIILFDELDGLTGTADKGGVKAMIDVIKTAQCPIVLIANNAFDPRFTALRNHCLLIEFKRPSVTEVLKHLKAICLKEGIDAEENALKFIAQRSEGDIRSAVTDLQALAQGKKRLTYEDVSWLGFRDRQETIFTVLRMILYGKTCEGAKRAVNMADVDVDMLFEWIYENVPNHLTDPRDLARAMDALSMADVYRGRLRRTQDWGFIRYVIDFMTAGVAMARVNTKSSGWTPFHFPERIQALSKTKEERSIQLEIGNKIKRKCHISATRASKEILPYLRIIFKNNVEMAAGIAKWLDLTPEMVEYITESKEKAEAINKLLG
;
A
#
# COMPACT_ATOMS: atom_id res chain seq x y z
N ALA A 1 -32.21 11.74 29.77
CA ALA A 1 -32.48 10.50 30.56
C ALA A 1 -33.76 9.87 30.03
N SER A 2 -33.86 8.52 29.95
CA SER A 2 -35.04 7.84 29.37
C SER A 2 -36.30 8.04 30.23
N GLN A 3 -37.40 8.49 29.63
CA GLN A 3 -38.71 8.62 30.30
C GLN A 3 -39.58 7.35 30.16
N TYR A 4 -39.29 6.47 29.19
CA TYR A 4 -39.95 5.17 29.04
C TYR A 4 -39.16 4.06 29.76
N SER A 5 -39.87 3.23 30.52
CA SER A 5 -39.38 2.01 31.14
C SER A 5 -39.85 0.77 30.36
N SER A 6 -39.07 -0.31 30.41
CA SER A 6 -39.57 -1.63 30.00
C SER A 6 -40.63 -2.14 30.98
N LEU A 7 -41.35 -3.20 30.61
CA LEU A 7 -42.27 -3.92 31.52
C LEU A 7 -41.61 -4.34 32.85
N PHE A 8 -40.27 -4.34 32.91
CA PHE A 8 -39.44 -4.67 34.07
C PHE A 8 -38.71 -3.46 34.68
N GLY A 9 -39.10 -2.22 34.35
CA GLY A 9 -38.53 -1.00 34.93
C GLY A 9 -37.17 -0.55 34.37
N ALA A 10 -36.62 -1.25 33.37
CA ALA A 10 -35.31 -0.92 32.80
C ALA A 10 -35.39 0.28 31.85
N ARG A 11 -34.40 1.17 31.92
CA ARG A 11 -34.25 2.31 30.99
C ARG A 11 -33.90 1.80 29.60
N ARG A 12 -34.41 2.47 28.56
CA ARG A 12 -34.18 2.09 27.16
C ARG A 12 -33.19 3.04 26.48
N ILE A 13 -32.40 2.49 25.56
CA ILE A 13 -31.53 3.21 24.64
C ILE A 13 -31.79 2.67 23.24
N ILE A 14 -31.77 3.56 22.24
CA ILE A 14 -31.90 3.17 20.83
C ILE A 14 -30.52 3.30 20.18
N LEU A 15 -30.09 2.26 19.47
CA LEU A 15 -28.85 2.25 18.70
C LEU A 15 -29.19 2.11 17.22
N PHE A 16 -28.77 3.08 16.42
CA PHE A 16 -28.75 2.97 14.97
C PHE A 16 -27.31 2.78 14.51
N ASP A 17 -27.04 1.61 13.94
CA ASP A 17 -25.77 1.29 13.31
C ASP A 17 -25.80 1.58 11.80
N GLU A 18 -24.63 1.75 11.19
CA GLU A 18 -24.47 1.90 9.74
C GLU A 18 -25.31 3.01 9.09
N LEU A 19 -25.32 4.22 9.66
CA LEU A 19 -26.08 5.35 9.10
C LEU A 19 -25.75 5.67 7.62
N ASP A 20 -24.56 5.34 7.15
CA ASP A 20 -24.13 5.50 5.76
C ASP A 20 -24.88 4.58 4.77
N GLY A 21 -25.49 3.49 5.26
CA GLY A 21 -26.24 2.53 4.44
C GLY A 21 -27.59 3.03 3.94
N LEU A 22 -28.14 4.10 4.53
CA LEU A 22 -29.47 4.67 4.24
C LEU A 22 -29.52 5.48 2.93
N THR A 23 -28.65 5.17 1.97
CA THR A 23 -28.27 6.09 0.88
C THR A 23 -28.65 5.61 -0.52
N GLY A 24 -29.40 4.51 -0.61
CA GLY A 24 -30.01 4.07 -1.87
C GLY A 24 -31.12 5.01 -2.35
N THR A 25 -31.41 4.98 -3.66
CA THR A 25 -32.55 5.66 -4.30
C THR A 25 -33.93 5.32 -3.69
N ALA A 26 -33.99 4.30 -2.83
CA ALA A 26 -35.17 3.91 -2.05
C ALA A 26 -35.45 4.83 -0.84
N ASP A 27 -34.44 5.48 -0.26
CA ASP A 27 -34.55 6.18 1.04
C ASP A 27 -34.50 7.71 0.92
N LYS A 28 -35.13 8.27 -0.12
CA LYS A 28 -35.34 9.73 -0.25
C LYS A 28 -36.23 10.24 0.89
N GLY A 29 -35.63 10.52 2.05
CA GLY A 29 -36.31 11.03 3.25
C GLY A 29 -35.84 10.43 4.58
N GLY A 30 -35.01 9.38 4.58
CA GLY A 30 -34.61 8.67 5.81
C GLY A 30 -33.93 9.55 6.86
N VAL A 31 -33.00 10.42 6.44
CA VAL A 31 -32.30 11.36 7.34
C VAL A 31 -33.26 12.37 7.97
N LYS A 32 -34.28 12.82 7.24
CA LYS A 32 -35.29 13.77 7.77
C LYS A 32 -36.18 13.09 8.81
N ALA A 33 -36.64 11.86 8.53
CA ALA A 33 -37.40 11.06 9.49
C ALA A 33 -36.59 10.78 10.77
N MET A 34 -35.28 10.49 10.65
CA MET A 34 -34.41 10.34 11.82
C MET A 34 -34.30 11.60 12.66
N ILE A 35 -34.19 12.78 12.05
CA ILE A 35 -34.17 14.05 12.78
C ILE A 35 -35.47 14.25 13.57
N ASP A 36 -36.62 13.92 12.97
CA ASP A 36 -37.92 14.04 13.64
C ASP A 36 -38.04 13.05 14.82
N VAL A 37 -37.52 11.83 14.66
CA VAL A 37 -37.42 10.85 15.76
C VAL A 37 -36.49 11.36 16.86
N ILE A 38 -35.31 11.90 16.55
CA ILE A 38 -34.36 12.41 17.55
C ILE A 38 -34.95 13.56 18.35
N LYS A 39 -35.75 14.43 17.72
CA LYS A 39 -36.41 15.56 18.39
C LYS A 39 -37.54 15.13 19.33
N THR A 40 -38.23 14.04 19.00
CA THR A 40 -39.42 13.57 19.74
C THR A 40 -39.11 12.42 20.70
N ALA A 41 -37.97 11.76 20.54
CA ALA A 41 -37.59 10.61 21.33
C ALA A 41 -37.38 10.97 22.80
N GLN A 42 -38.04 10.23 23.68
CA GLN A 42 -37.89 10.37 25.12
C GLN A 42 -36.86 9.39 25.71
N CYS A 43 -36.09 8.71 24.87
CA CYS A 43 -34.98 7.84 25.26
C CYS A 43 -33.69 8.25 24.52
N PRO A 44 -32.50 8.03 25.10
CA PRO A 44 -31.24 8.34 24.43
C PRO A 44 -31.10 7.54 23.13
N ILE A 45 -30.60 8.20 22.08
CA ILE A 45 -30.31 7.60 20.79
C ILE A 45 -28.82 7.69 20.53
N VAL A 46 -28.21 6.57 20.16
CA VAL A 46 -26.82 6.46 19.71
C VAL A 46 -26.82 6.16 18.22
N LEU A 47 -26.00 6.91 17.49
CA LEU A 47 -25.91 6.87 16.04
C LEU A 47 -24.47 6.53 15.67
N ILE A 48 -24.26 5.49 14.87
CA ILE A 48 -22.93 5.09 14.38
C ILE A 48 -22.85 5.34 12.88
N ALA A 49 -21.79 6.02 12.46
CA ALA A 49 -21.47 6.30 11.06
C ALA A 49 -19.97 6.13 10.84
N ASN A 50 -19.58 5.61 9.67
CA ASN A 50 -18.18 5.54 9.25
C ASN A 50 -17.64 6.92 8.87
N ASN A 51 -18.48 7.78 8.29
CA ASN A 51 -18.12 9.16 7.98
C ASN A 51 -19.16 10.17 8.49
N ALA A 52 -19.04 10.58 9.74
CA ALA A 52 -19.92 11.60 10.33
C ALA A 52 -19.78 12.99 9.69
N PHE A 53 -18.68 13.27 8.97
CA PHE A 53 -18.45 14.58 8.33
C PHE A 53 -19.06 14.68 6.93
N ASP A 54 -19.67 13.62 6.44
CA ASP A 54 -20.40 13.65 5.18
C ASP A 54 -21.43 14.80 5.16
N PRO A 55 -21.48 15.62 4.08
CA PRO A 55 -22.42 16.73 3.96
C PRO A 55 -23.87 16.33 4.23
N ARG A 56 -24.25 15.09 3.95
CA ARG A 56 -25.60 14.54 4.16
C ARG A 56 -26.02 14.55 5.64
N PHE A 57 -25.08 14.40 6.57
CA PHE A 57 -25.36 14.39 8.01
C PHE A 57 -25.26 15.77 8.66
N THR A 58 -25.06 16.85 7.89
CA THR A 58 -24.89 18.20 8.45
C THR A 58 -26.06 18.63 9.33
N ALA A 59 -27.30 18.38 8.91
CA ALA A 59 -28.48 18.69 9.72
C ALA A 59 -28.60 17.80 10.97
N LEU A 60 -28.18 16.54 10.87
CA LEU A 60 -28.20 15.57 11.96
C LEU A 60 -27.15 15.90 13.04
N ARG A 61 -25.95 16.33 12.62
CA ARG A 61 -24.84 16.74 13.49
C ARG A 61 -25.22 17.88 14.43
N ASN A 62 -26.05 18.82 13.97
CA ASN A 62 -26.52 19.93 14.80
C ASN A 62 -27.40 19.49 15.99
N HIS A 63 -27.92 18.26 15.95
CA HIS A 63 -28.80 17.70 16.98
C HIS A 63 -28.13 16.58 17.81
N CYS A 64 -26.86 16.26 17.53
CA CYS A 64 -26.17 15.13 18.16
C CYS A 64 -24.86 15.58 18.82
N LEU A 65 -24.49 14.91 19.91
CA LEU A 65 -23.13 15.00 20.44
C LEU A 65 -22.20 14.16 19.57
N LEU A 66 -21.24 14.81 18.91
CA LEU A 66 -20.25 14.10 18.09
C LEU A 66 -19.15 13.52 18.96
N ILE A 67 -18.98 12.20 18.90
CA ILE A 67 -17.90 11.47 19.56
C ILE A 67 -17.06 10.82 18.47
N GLU A 68 -15.84 11.33 18.27
CA GLU A 68 -14.91 10.80 17.27
C GLU A 68 -14.18 9.57 17.81
N PHE A 69 -14.28 8.45 17.09
CA PHE A 69 -13.48 7.26 17.33
C PHE A 69 -12.24 7.29 16.43
N LYS A 70 -11.07 7.47 17.04
CA LYS A 70 -9.80 7.42 16.32
C LYS A 70 -9.38 5.97 16.11
N ARG A 71 -8.72 5.72 14.98
CA ARG A 71 -8.09 4.41 14.75
C ARG A 71 -7.01 4.17 15.79
N PRO A 72 -7.04 3.03 16.51
CA PRO A 72 -5.96 2.64 17.39
C PRO A 72 -4.63 2.57 16.65
N SER A 73 -3.57 2.97 17.33
CA SER A 73 -2.21 2.79 16.84
C SER A 73 -1.85 1.31 16.75
N VAL A 74 -0.87 0.98 15.89
CA VAL A 74 -0.32 -0.38 15.76
C VAL A 74 0.09 -0.95 17.12
N THR A 75 0.65 -0.12 17.99
CA THR A 75 1.08 -0.52 19.34
C THR A 75 -0.09 -0.91 20.24
N GLU A 76 -1.22 -0.18 20.16
CA GLU A 76 -2.44 -0.50 20.91
C GLU A 76 -3.08 -1.79 20.42
N VAL A 77 -3.15 -1.98 19.09
CA VAL A 77 -3.66 -3.24 18.50
C VAL A 77 -2.77 -4.41 18.92
N LEU A 78 -1.45 -4.27 18.83
CA LEU A 78 -0.50 -5.31 19.26
C LEU A 78 -0.69 -5.67 20.73
N LYS A 79 -0.83 -4.67 21.62
CA LYS A 79 -1.09 -4.89 23.05
C LYS A 79 -2.40 -5.65 23.27
N HIS A 80 -3.44 -5.33 22.50
CA HIS A 80 -4.72 -6.02 22.56
C HIS A 80 -4.59 -7.49 22.12
N LEU A 81 -3.92 -7.76 20.99
CA LEU A 81 -3.69 -9.12 20.51
C LEU A 81 -2.86 -9.95 21.51
N LYS A 82 -1.81 -9.38 22.11
CA LYS A 82 -1.04 -10.03 23.19
C LYS A 82 -1.93 -10.44 24.36
N ALA A 83 -2.85 -9.57 24.77
CA ALA A 83 -3.77 -9.86 25.87
C ALA A 83 -4.77 -10.98 25.53
N ILE A 84 -5.20 -11.09 24.27
CA ILE A 84 -6.04 -12.19 23.78
C ILE A 84 -5.24 -13.50 23.80
N CYS A 85 -4.04 -13.52 23.22
CA CYS A 85 -3.19 -14.72 23.19
C CYS A 85 -2.93 -15.28 24.60
N LEU A 86 -2.67 -14.41 25.58
CA LEU A 86 -2.46 -14.81 26.97
C LEU A 86 -3.70 -15.50 27.57
N LYS A 87 -4.91 -14.98 27.30
CA LYS A 87 -6.16 -15.56 27.80
C LYS A 87 -6.52 -16.88 27.13
N GLU A 88 -6.21 -17.00 25.84
CA GLU A 88 -6.48 -18.19 25.03
C GLU A 88 -5.36 -19.25 25.13
N GLY A 89 -4.29 -18.98 25.88
CA GLY A 89 -3.16 -19.90 26.05
C GLY A 89 -2.35 -20.13 24.77
N ILE A 90 -2.30 -19.12 23.88
CA ILE A 90 -1.55 -19.14 22.63
C ILE A 90 -0.21 -18.44 22.87
N ASP A 91 0.90 -19.15 22.63
CA ASP A 91 2.24 -18.58 22.65
C ASP A 91 2.54 -17.91 21.29
N ALA A 92 2.43 -16.58 21.20
CA ALA A 92 2.59 -15.85 19.96
C ALA A 92 3.84 -14.95 19.96
N GLU A 93 4.65 -15.06 18.91
CA GLU A 93 5.82 -14.19 18.71
C GLU A 93 5.40 -12.73 18.52
N GLU A 94 6.15 -11.81 19.10
CA GLU A 94 5.84 -10.38 19.02
C GLU A 94 5.87 -9.85 17.58
N ASN A 95 6.82 -10.32 16.77
CA ASN A 95 6.88 -9.97 15.35
C ASN A 95 5.65 -10.47 14.59
N ALA A 96 5.10 -11.62 14.99
CA ALA A 96 3.92 -12.18 14.36
C ALA A 96 2.67 -11.31 14.63
N LEU A 97 2.48 -10.94 15.90
CA LEU A 97 1.38 -10.05 16.31
C LEU A 97 1.53 -8.64 15.73
N LYS A 98 2.77 -8.14 15.63
CA LYS A 98 3.06 -6.84 15.00
C LYS A 98 2.69 -6.84 13.52
N PHE A 99 2.95 -7.93 12.80
CA PHE A 99 2.56 -8.06 11.40
C PHE A 99 1.03 -8.01 11.23
N ILE A 100 0.28 -8.77 12.04
CA ILE A 100 -1.20 -8.73 12.04
C ILE A 100 -1.71 -7.32 12.36
N ALA A 101 -1.15 -6.68 13.39
CA ALA A 101 -1.53 -5.34 13.80
C ALA A 101 -1.29 -4.30 12.69
N GLN A 102 -0.16 -4.37 11.98
CA GLN A 102 0.14 -3.48 10.85
C GLN A 102 -0.83 -3.70 9.67
N ARG A 103 -1.10 -4.96 9.33
CA ARG A 103 -2.01 -5.34 8.24
C ARG A 103 -3.44 -4.86 8.49
N SER A 104 -3.87 -4.85 9.75
CA SER A 104 -5.23 -4.46 10.11
C SER A 104 -5.55 -2.98 9.91
N GLU A 105 -4.54 -2.12 9.70
CA GLU A 105 -4.68 -0.66 9.51
C GLU A 105 -5.54 0.04 10.58
N GLY A 106 -5.52 -0.50 11.81
CA GLY A 106 -6.29 0.02 12.95
C GLY A 106 -7.69 -0.60 13.11
N ASP A 107 -8.08 -1.59 12.29
CA ASP A 107 -9.30 -2.37 12.49
C ASP A 107 -9.04 -3.56 13.43
N ILE A 108 -9.47 -3.40 14.70
CA ILE A 108 -9.33 -4.45 15.72
C ILE A 108 -10.10 -5.73 15.34
N ARG A 109 -11.29 -5.61 14.72
CA ARG A 109 -12.11 -6.79 14.37
C ARG A 109 -11.39 -7.64 13.34
N SER A 110 -10.86 -6.99 12.32
CA SER A 110 -10.04 -7.64 11.29
C SER A 110 -8.77 -8.26 11.89
N ALA A 111 -8.07 -7.55 12.77
CA ALA A 111 -6.89 -8.07 13.47
C ALA A 111 -7.18 -9.33 14.30
N VAL A 112 -8.29 -9.34 15.04
CA VAL A 112 -8.70 -10.48 15.87
C VAL A 112 -9.14 -11.66 15.01
N THR A 113 -9.82 -11.41 13.89
CA THR A 113 -10.24 -12.44 12.94
C THR A 113 -9.03 -13.11 12.30
N ASP A 114 -8.05 -12.30 11.85
CA ASP A 114 -6.79 -12.80 11.31
C ASP A 114 -6.04 -13.64 12.36
N LEU A 115 -5.94 -13.15 13.60
CA LEU A 115 -5.32 -13.90 14.70
C LEU A 115 -6.04 -15.24 14.96
N GLN A 116 -7.37 -15.24 14.99
CA GLN A 116 -8.16 -16.44 15.21
C GLN A 116 -7.93 -17.47 14.09
N ALA A 117 -7.97 -17.05 12.83
CA ALA A 117 -7.74 -17.92 11.68
C ALA A 117 -6.33 -18.53 11.72
N LEU A 118 -5.33 -17.75 12.14
CA LEU A 118 -3.93 -18.18 12.23
C LEU A 118 -3.63 -19.10 13.41
N ALA A 119 -4.25 -18.84 14.54
CA ALA A 119 -4.08 -19.61 15.75
C ALA A 119 -4.98 -20.86 15.80
N GLN A 120 -5.91 -21.01 14.86
CA GLN A 120 -6.84 -22.13 14.84
C GLN A 120 -6.07 -23.47 14.77
N GLY A 121 -6.24 -24.29 15.82
CA GLY A 121 -5.59 -25.60 15.92
C GLY A 121 -4.10 -25.54 16.31
N LYS A 122 -3.54 -24.36 16.61
CA LYS A 122 -2.15 -24.19 17.04
C LYS A 122 -2.07 -23.63 18.46
N LYS A 123 -1.09 -24.10 19.24
CA LYS A 123 -0.76 -23.53 20.57
C LYS A 123 0.36 -22.48 20.52
N ARG A 124 1.06 -22.39 19.39
CA ARG A 124 2.16 -21.46 19.17
C ARG A 124 2.02 -20.82 17.79
N LEU A 125 2.23 -19.50 17.72
CA LEU A 125 2.13 -18.70 16.51
C LEU A 125 3.48 -18.00 16.25
N THR A 126 4.15 -18.36 15.16
CA THR A 126 5.44 -17.79 14.78
C THR A 126 5.30 -16.72 13.69
N TYR A 127 6.34 -15.93 13.46
CA TYR A 127 6.35 -14.95 12.35
C TYR A 127 6.21 -15.62 10.97
N GLU A 128 6.73 -16.83 10.80
CA GLU A 128 6.61 -17.57 9.54
C GLU A 128 5.14 -17.89 9.23
N ASP A 129 4.36 -18.28 10.24
CA ASP A 129 2.93 -18.60 10.10
C ASP A 129 2.10 -17.41 9.60
N VAL A 130 2.42 -16.18 10.04
CA VAL A 130 1.70 -14.97 9.62
C VAL A 130 2.22 -14.39 8.31
N SER A 131 3.52 -14.50 8.04
CA SER A 131 4.14 -13.99 6.80
C SER A 131 3.56 -14.68 5.56
N TRP A 132 3.10 -15.92 5.75
CA TRP A 132 2.51 -16.77 4.72
C TRP A 132 1.10 -16.34 4.31
N LEU A 133 0.28 -15.75 5.20
CA LEU A 133 -1.11 -15.35 4.90
C LEU A 133 -1.22 -14.18 3.92
N GLY A 134 -0.37 -13.17 4.05
CA GLY A 134 -0.46 -11.97 3.20
C GLY A 134 0.06 -12.19 1.78
N PHE A 135 0.99 -13.14 1.64
CA PHE A 135 1.68 -13.46 0.40
C PHE A 135 1.14 -14.71 -0.28
N ARG A 136 0.79 -15.80 0.42
CA ARG A 136 0.53 -17.08 -0.25
C ARG A 136 -0.83 -17.21 -0.92
N ASP A 137 -1.91 -16.64 -0.39
CA ASP A 137 -3.23 -16.72 -1.05
C ASP A 137 -3.24 -15.93 -2.38
N ARG A 138 -2.61 -14.75 -2.36
CA ARG A 138 -2.33 -13.94 -3.56
C ARG A 138 -1.23 -14.54 -4.43
N GLN A 139 -0.21 -15.19 -3.87
CA GLN A 139 0.87 -15.82 -4.63
C GLN A 139 0.43 -17.12 -5.31
N GLU A 140 -0.38 -17.98 -4.68
CA GLU A 140 -0.90 -19.18 -5.34
C GLU A 140 -1.80 -18.81 -6.52
N THR A 141 -2.61 -17.77 -6.33
CA THR A 141 -3.43 -17.18 -7.41
C THR A 141 -2.55 -16.57 -8.50
N ILE A 142 -1.57 -15.71 -8.17
CA ILE A 142 -0.70 -15.07 -9.16
C ILE A 142 0.20 -16.08 -9.88
N PHE A 143 0.71 -17.11 -9.21
CA PHE A 143 1.52 -18.16 -9.84
C PHE A 143 0.68 -19.02 -10.78
N THR A 144 -0.61 -19.17 -10.50
CA THR A 144 -1.54 -19.82 -11.43
C THR A 144 -1.76 -18.94 -12.66
N VAL A 145 -1.98 -17.63 -12.47
CA VAL A 145 -2.09 -16.66 -13.58
C VAL A 145 -0.81 -16.62 -14.42
N LEU A 146 0.37 -16.52 -13.79
CA LEU A 146 1.66 -16.53 -14.47
C LEU A 146 1.88 -17.84 -15.25
N ARG A 147 1.46 -18.98 -14.69
CA ARG A 147 1.51 -20.26 -15.44
C ARG A 147 0.63 -20.23 -16.67
N MET A 148 -0.60 -19.72 -16.56
CA MET A 148 -1.52 -19.60 -17.69
C MET A 148 -0.99 -18.67 -18.78
N ILE A 149 -0.24 -17.63 -18.42
CA ILE A 149 0.38 -16.70 -19.37
C ILE A 149 1.65 -17.32 -19.99
N LEU A 150 2.62 -17.74 -19.17
CA LEU A 150 3.95 -18.17 -19.65
C LEU A 150 3.98 -19.56 -20.29
N TYR A 151 3.00 -20.41 -19.98
CA TYR A 151 2.86 -21.75 -20.54
C TYR A 151 1.55 -21.92 -21.33
N GLY A 152 0.79 -20.83 -21.52
CA GLY A 152 -0.45 -20.84 -22.27
C GLY A 152 -0.22 -21.16 -23.74
N LYS A 153 -1.08 -22.03 -24.30
CA LYS A 153 -1.02 -22.42 -25.73
C LYS A 153 -1.92 -21.58 -26.63
N THR A 154 -2.82 -20.78 -26.07
CA THR A 154 -3.80 -19.99 -26.81
C THR A 154 -3.82 -18.55 -26.32
N CYS A 155 -4.00 -17.61 -27.25
CA CYS A 155 -4.14 -16.18 -26.92
C CYS A 155 -5.30 -15.94 -25.94
N GLU A 156 -6.42 -16.62 -26.15
CA GLU A 156 -7.61 -16.44 -25.35
C GLU A 156 -7.40 -16.93 -23.90
N GLY A 157 -6.77 -18.08 -23.70
CA GLY A 157 -6.45 -18.60 -22.37
C GLY A 157 -5.54 -17.66 -21.59
N ALA A 158 -4.50 -17.13 -22.25
CA ALA A 158 -3.60 -16.16 -21.64
C ALA A 158 -4.31 -14.85 -21.26
N LYS A 159 -5.17 -14.33 -22.15
CA LYS A 159 -5.94 -13.09 -21.88
C LYS A 159 -6.92 -13.26 -20.72
N ARG A 160 -7.63 -14.39 -20.64
CA ARG A 160 -8.58 -14.65 -19.55
C ARG A 160 -7.90 -14.79 -18.20
N ALA A 161 -6.60 -15.10 -18.15
CA ALA A 161 -5.86 -15.22 -16.90
C ALA A 161 -5.87 -13.92 -16.08
N VAL A 162 -5.98 -12.75 -16.73
CA VAL A 162 -6.09 -11.45 -16.02
C VAL A 162 -7.33 -11.39 -15.14
N ASN A 163 -8.44 -12.00 -15.55
CA ASN A 163 -9.68 -11.98 -14.76
C ASN A 163 -9.56 -12.77 -13.45
N MET A 164 -8.56 -13.65 -13.34
CA MET A 164 -8.28 -14.43 -12.14
C MET A 164 -7.21 -13.78 -11.26
N ALA A 165 -6.58 -12.69 -11.72
CA ALA A 165 -5.52 -12.02 -10.99
C ALA A 165 -6.11 -11.18 -9.85
N ASP A 166 -5.72 -11.47 -8.62
CA ASP A 166 -6.06 -10.67 -7.43
C ASP A 166 -5.09 -9.49 -7.22
N VAL A 167 -4.56 -8.97 -8.33
CA VAL A 167 -3.66 -7.82 -8.38
C VAL A 167 -4.05 -6.93 -9.55
N ASP A 168 -3.79 -5.63 -9.44
CA ASP A 168 -4.05 -4.71 -10.54
C ASP A 168 -3.15 -4.98 -11.76
N VAL A 169 -3.52 -4.42 -12.91
CA VAL A 169 -2.83 -4.60 -14.19
C VAL A 169 -1.37 -4.15 -14.12
N ASP A 170 -1.07 -3.11 -13.34
CA ASP A 170 0.29 -2.61 -13.21
C ASP A 170 1.16 -3.57 -12.40
N MET A 171 0.64 -4.08 -11.30
CA MET A 171 1.30 -5.10 -10.50
C MET A 171 1.49 -6.41 -11.28
N LEU A 172 0.47 -6.86 -12.01
CA LEU A 172 0.53 -8.04 -12.85
C LEU A 172 1.63 -7.91 -13.92
N PHE A 173 1.76 -6.73 -14.54
CA PHE A 173 2.84 -6.46 -15.49
C PHE A 173 4.22 -6.68 -14.84
N GLU A 174 4.45 -6.16 -13.63
CA GLU A 174 5.74 -6.32 -12.94
C GLU A 174 6.04 -7.80 -12.66
N TRP A 175 5.03 -8.57 -12.25
CA TRP A 175 5.16 -10.02 -12.06
C TRP A 175 5.55 -10.75 -13.34
N ILE A 176 4.94 -10.41 -14.47
CA ILE A 176 5.26 -11.03 -15.76
C ILE A 176 6.67 -10.63 -16.18
N TYR A 177 7.01 -9.33 -16.10
CA TYR A 177 8.31 -8.79 -16.48
C TYR A 177 9.47 -9.46 -15.71
N GLU A 178 9.33 -9.62 -14.39
CA GLU A 178 10.34 -10.25 -13.54
C GLU A 178 10.59 -11.73 -13.92
N ASN A 179 9.52 -12.45 -14.26
CA ASN A 179 9.58 -13.91 -14.41
C ASN A 179 9.83 -14.36 -15.85
N VAL A 180 9.54 -13.55 -16.87
CA VAL A 180 9.76 -13.91 -18.28
C VAL A 180 11.20 -14.41 -18.55
N PRO A 181 12.28 -13.73 -18.11
CA PRO A 181 13.65 -14.16 -18.36
C PRO A 181 14.00 -15.55 -17.79
N ASN A 182 13.39 -15.91 -16.66
CA ASN A 182 13.64 -17.19 -15.99
C ASN A 182 12.89 -18.35 -16.64
N HIS A 183 11.79 -18.06 -17.34
CA HIS A 183 10.89 -19.07 -17.91
C HIS A 183 11.00 -19.22 -19.42
N LEU A 184 11.60 -18.24 -20.13
CA LEU A 184 11.92 -18.28 -21.56
C LEU A 184 13.43 -18.34 -21.78
N THR A 185 13.95 -19.57 -21.89
CA THR A 185 15.39 -19.84 -22.01
C THR A 185 15.91 -19.71 -23.44
N ASP A 186 15.05 -19.81 -24.46
CA ASP A 186 15.46 -19.57 -25.84
C ASP A 186 15.60 -18.05 -26.09
N PRO A 187 16.76 -17.57 -26.60
CA PRO A 187 16.98 -16.14 -26.80
C PRO A 187 15.98 -15.47 -27.75
N ARG A 188 15.46 -16.19 -28.76
CA ARG A 188 14.51 -15.63 -29.73
C ARG A 188 13.11 -15.52 -29.13
N ASP A 189 12.71 -16.50 -28.33
CA ASP A 189 11.47 -16.44 -27.56
C ASP A 189 11.51 -15.31 -26.54
N LEU A 190 12.62 -15.20 -25.79
CA LEU A 190 12.81 -14.15 -24.80
C LEU A 190 12.76 -12.77 -25.47
N ALA A 191 13.48 -12.56 -26.58
CA ALA A 191 13.45 -11.29 -27.31
C ALA A 191 12.02 -10.91 -27.73
N ARG A 192 11.25 -11.85 -28.30
CA ARG A 192 9.85 -11.61 -28.69
C ARG A 192 8.95 -11.29 -27.50
N ALA A 193 9.13 -11.97 -26.37
CA ALA A 193 8.36 -11.69 -25.16
C ALA A 193 8.68 -10.32 -24.58
N MET A 194 9.95 -9.93 -24.60
CA MET A 194 10.41 -8.61 -24.16
C MET A 194 9.92 -7.50 -25.09
N ASP A 195 9.86 -7.74 -26.41
CA ASP A 195 9.26 -6.81 -27.37
C ASP A 195 7.75 -6.63 -27.11
N ALA A 196 7.04 -7.70 -26.80
CA ALA A 196 5.64 -7.64 -26.42
C ALA A 196 5.45 -6.83 -25.10
N LEU A 197 6.26 -7.12 -24.07
CA LEU A 197 6.22 -6.36 -22.81
C LEU A 197 6.59 -4.89 -23.00
N SER A 198 7.56 -4.59 -23.87
CA SER A 198 7.92 -3.22 -24.25
C SER A 198 6.72 -2.47 -24.85
N MET A 199 5.99 -3.13 -25.76
CA MET A 199 4.78 -2.55 -26.34
C MET A 199 3.67 -2.36 -25.28
N ALA A 200 3.48 -3.33 -24.38
CA ALA A 200 2.56 -3.18 -23.26
C ALA A 200 2.93 -1.97 -22.39
N ASP A 201 4.22 -1.74 -22.09
CA ASP A 201 4.68 -0.60 -21.30
C ASP A 201 4.44 0.75 -22.01
N VAL A 202 4.61 0.82 -23.34
CA VAL A 202 4.25 2.00 -24.13
C VAL A 202 2.76 2.33 -23.98
N TYR A 203 1.87 1.32 -24.08
CA TYR A 203 0.45 1.52 -23.88
C TYR A 203 0.09 1.84 -22.42
N ARG A 204 0.80 1.27 -21.43
CA ARG A 204 0.66 1.65 -20.01
C ARG A 204 1.02 3.12 -19.78
N GLY A 205 2.12 3.58 -20.39
CA GLY A 205 2.53 4.98 -20.33
C GLY A 205 1.49 5.92 -20.94
N ARG A 206 0.90 5.54 -22.09
CA ARG A 206 -0.19 6.29 -22.72
C ARG A 206 -1.43 6.31 -21.83
N LEU A 207 -1.88 5.17 -21.34
CA LEU A 207 -2.99 5.02 -20.39
C LEU A 207 -2.84 5.97 -19.20
N ARG A 208 -1.67 5.94 -18.52
CA ARG A 208 -1.41 6.81 -17.36
C ARG A 208 -1.43 8.30 -17.73
N ARG A 209 -0.89 8.66 -18.89
CA ARG A 209 -0.79 10.06 -19.34
C ARG A 209 -2.12 10.64 -19.80
N THR A 210 -2.93 9.87 -20.53
CA THR A 210 -4.18 10.36 -21.15
C THR A 210 -5.42 9.99 -20.35
N GLN A 211 -5.32 9.07 -19.38
CA GLN A 211 -6.46 8.49 -18.64
C GLN A 211 -7.51 7.84 -19.57
N ASP A 212 -7.09 7.46 -20.78
CA ASP A 212 -7.93 6.76 -21.74
C ASP A 212 -7.88 5.25 -21.49
N TRP A 213 -8.88 4.77 -20.76
CA TRP A 213 -9.05 3.36 -20.41
C TRP A 213 -9.23 2.45 -21.63
N GLY A 214 -9.51 3.00 -22.83
CA GLY A 214 -9.52 2.23 -24.06
C GLY A 214 -8.19 1.53 -24.34
N PHE A 215 -7.06 2.07 -23.86
CA PHE A 215 -5.74 1.48 -24.01
C PHE A 215 -5.50 0.22 -23.19
N ILE A 216 -6.31 -0.05 -22.16
CA ILE A 216 -6.12 -1.21 -21.28
C ILE A 216 -6.17 -2.53 -22.04
N ARG A 217 -6.97 -2.60 -23.11
CA ARG A 217 -7.07 -3.79 -23.97
C ARG A 217 -5.72 -4.15 -24.60
N TYR A 218 -4.96 -3.14 -25.04
CA TYR A 218 -3.66 -3.34 -25.67
C TYR A 218 -2.60 -3.71 -24.63
N VAL A 219 -2.65 -3.09 -23.45
CA VAL A 219 -1.78 -3.46 -22.32
C VAL A 219 -1.96 -4.94 -22.01
N ILE A 220 -3.20 -5.39 -21.82
CA ILE A 220 -3.55 -6.78 -21.52
C ILE A 220 -3.11 -7.70 -22.66
N ASP A 221 -3.43 -7.37 -23.92
CA ASP A 221 -3.11 -8.20 -25.07
C ASP A 221 -1.61 -8.46 -25.20
N PHE A 222 -0.80 -7.41 -25.08
CA PHE A 222 0.65 -7.51 -25.22
C PHE A 222 1.31 -8.20 -24.02
N MET A 223 0.92 -7.86 -22.79
CA MET A 223 1.55 -8.45 -21.59
C MET A 223 1.13 -9.90 -21.36
N THR A 224 -0.03 -10.34 -21.88
CA THR A 224 -0.52 -11.71 -21.73
C THR A 224 -0.32 -12.54 -22.99
N ALA A 225 -1.19 -12.41 -23.99
CA ALA A 225 -1.14 -13.20 -25.21
C ALA A 225 0.17 -12.97 -25.98
N GLY A 226 0.67 -11.73 -26.03
CA GLY A 226 1.96 -11.43 -26.67
C GLY A 226 3.12 -12.22 -26.05
N VAL A 227 3.19 -12.26 -24.72
CA VAL A 227 4.19 -13.05 -23.98
C VAL A 227 3.98 -14.55 -24.16
N ALA A 228 2.74 -15.02 -24.06
CA ALA A 228 2.41 -16.44 -24.23
C ALA A 228 2.83 -16.97 -25.60
N MET A 229 2.50 -16.21 -26.67
CA MET A 229 2.76 -16.62 -28.06
C MET A 229 4.22 -16.43 -28.48
N ALA A 230 5.03 -15.71 -27.69
CA ALA A 230 6.47 -15.63 -27.91
C ALA A 230 7.18 -16.98 -27.68
N ARG A 231 6.58 -17.88 -26.89
CA ARG A 231 7.13 -19.20 -26.58
C ARG A 231 6.93 -20.18 -27.74
N VAL A 232 7.99 -20.46 -28.49
CA VAL A 232 7.98 -21.43 -29.61
C VAL A 232 9.07 -22.48 -29.44
N ASN A 233 10.28 -22.06 -29.08
CA ASN A 233 11.46 -22.93 -29.03
C ASN A 233 11.86 -23.31 -27.59
N THR A 234 11.46 -22.52 -26.61
CA THR A 234 11.73 -22.74 -25.18
C THR A 234 11.10 -24.05 -24.73
N LYS A 235 11.94 -25.03 -24.45
CA LYS A 235 11.52 -26.30 -23.85
C LYS A 235 11.17 -26.08 -22.38
N SER A 236 10.10 -26.72 -21.92
CA SER A 236 9.80 -26.78 -20.49
C SER A 236 10.87 -27.61 -19.78
N SER A 237 11.85 -26.96 -19.16
CA SER A 237 12.87 -27.61 -18.36
C SER A 237 12.51 -27.51 -16.88
N GLY A 238 12.48 -28.65 -16.18
CA GLY A 238 12.43 -28.72 -14.71
C GLY A 238 11.33 -27.89 -14.04
N TRP A 239 11.42 -27.78 -12.72
CA TRP A 239 10.62 -26.86 -11.93
C TRP A 239 11.42 -25.55 -11.76
N THR A 240 10.86 -24.43 -12.21
CA THR A 240 11.43 -23.08 -12.02
C THR A 240 10.49 -22.28 -11.11
N PRO A 241 10.96 -21.77 -9.97
CA PRO A 241 10.13 -20.97 -9.07
C PRO A 241 9.84 -19.58 -9.65
N PHE A 242 8.66 -19.06 -9.33
CA PHE A 242 8.33 -17.66 -9.57
C PHE A 242 8.87 -16.76 -8.45
N HIS A 243 9.35 -15.60 -8.82
CA HIS A 243 9.93 -14.60 -7.92
C HIS A 243 9.07 -13.34 -7.89
N PHE A 244 9.03 -12.71 -6.73
CA PHE A 244 8.39 -11.40 -6.56
C PHE A 244 9.16 -10.32 -7.33
N PRO A 245 8.50 -9.30 -7.93
CA PRO A 245 9.18 -8.25 -8.67
C PRO A 245 10.22 -7.48 -7.84
N GLU A 246 11.50 -7.64 -8.19
CA GLU A 246 12.60 -7.00 -7.48
C GLU A 246 12.55 -5.48 -7.65
N ARG A 247 12.06 -5.01 -8.80
CA ARG A 247 11.88 -3.57 -9.07
C ARG A 247 11.00 -2.89 -8.02
N ILE A 248 9.93 -3.55 -7.58
CA ILE A 248 9.03 -3.01 -6.54
C ILE A 248 9.74 -2.96 -5.19
N GLN A 249 10.47 -4.04 -4.85
CA GLN A 249 11.25 -4.08 -3.61
C GLN A 249 12.32 -2.98 -3.58
N ALA A 250 13.03 -2.80 -4.69
CA ALA A 250 14.05 -1.76 -4.84
C ALA A 250 13.44 -0.35 -4.74
N LEU A 251 12.30 -0.10 -5.40
CA LEU A 251 11.58 1.17 -5.30
C LEU A 251 11.13 1.46 -3.87
N SER A 252 10.62 0.46 -3.14
CA SER A 252 10.23 0.63 -1.74
C SER A 252 11.43 0.91 -0.85
N LYS A 253 12.50 0.11 -0.97
CA LYS A 253 13.74 0.23 -0.18
C LYS A 253 14.41 1.59 -0.36
N THR A 254 14.39 2.13 -1.58
CA THR A 254 15.02 3.42 -1.92
C THR A 254 14.06 4.61 -1.81
N LYS A 255 12.84 4.44 -1.28
CA LYS A 255 11.83 5.52 -1.26
C LYS A 255 12.29 6.73 -0.44
N GLU A 256 12.76 6.49 0.79
CA GLU A 256 13.24 7.54 1.69
C GLU A 256 14.46 8.25 1.10
N GLU A 257 15.42 7.47 0.61
CA GLU A 257 16.61 7.99 -0.05
C GLU A 257 16.26 8.89 -1.25
N ARG A 258 15.37 8.43 -2.13
CA ARG A 258 14.92 9.21 -3.30
C ARG A 258 14.15 10.46 -2.90
N SER A 259 13.43 10.44 -1.78
CA SER A 259 12.77 11.63 -1.22
C SER A 259 13.78 12.69 -0.82
N ILE A 260 14.79 12.30 -0.03
CA ILE A 260 15.87 13.20 0.39
C ILE A 260 16.63 13.74 -0.83
N GLN A 261 16.98 12.87 -1.79
CA GLN A 261 17.68 13.27 -3.00
C GLN A 261 16.87 14.28 -3.84
N LEU A 262 15.54 14.12 -3.90
CA LEU A 262 14.66 15.04 -4.61
C LEU A 262 14.54 16.39 -3.89
N GLU A 263 14.48 16.41 -2.57
CA GLU A 263 14.46 17.64 -1.78
C GLU A 263 15.75 18.44 -1.93
N ILE A 264 16.91 17.79 -1.89
CA ILE A 264 18.20 18.41 -2.17
C ILE A 264 18.23 18.94 -3.61
N GLY A 265 17.76 18.15 -4.58
CA GLY A 265 17.63 18.57 -5.97
C GLY A 265 16.75 19.82 -6.13
N ASN A 266 15.67 19.93 -5.35
CA ASN A 266 14.80 21.11 -5.32
C ASN A 266 15.49 22.34 -4.73
N LYS A 267 16.30 22.18 -3.67
CA LYS A 267 17.09 23.27 -3.09
C LYS A 267 18.13 23.79 -4.08
N ILE A 268 18.84 22.89 -4.76
CA ILE A 268 19.79 23.26 -5.83
C ILE A 268 19.06 23.94 -7.00
N LYS A 269 17.92 23.39 -7.46
CA LYS A 269 17.09 23.97 -8.52
C LYS A 269 16.77 25.44 -8.25
N ARG A 270 16.37 25.78 -7.03
CA ARG A 270 16.00 27.16 -6.65
C ARG A 270 17.16 28.15 -6.78
N LYS A 271 18.40 27.70 -6.58
CA LYS A 271 19.59 28.56 -6.58
C LYS A 271 20.32 28.56 -7.94
N CYS A 272 20.28 27.45 -8.66
CA CYS A 272 21.04 27.26 -9.90
C CYS A 272 20.18 27.31 -11.18
N HIS A 273 18.86 27.49 -11.06
CA HIS A 273 17.92 27.58 -12.20
C HIS A 273 17.94 26.38 -13.15
N ILE A 274 18.21 25.18 -12.63
CA ILE A 274 18.17 23.90 -13.36
C ILE A 274 17.03 23.01 -12.86
N SER A 275 16.66 21.97 -13.61
CA SER A 275 15.65 21.02 -13.12
C SER A 275 16.16 20.24 -11.90
N ALA A 276 15.26 19.86 -10.99
CA ALA A 276 15.65 19.09 -9.79
C ALA A 276 16.28 17.74 -10.18
N THR A 277 15.77 17.09 -11.22
CA THR A 277 16.35 15.86 -11.77
C THR A 277 17.78 16.08 -12.27
N ARG A 278 18.03 17.19 -13.00
CA ARG A 278 19.37 17.53 -13.47
C ARG A 278 20.29 17.85 -12.30
N ALA A 279 19.82 18.61 -11.30
CA ALA A 279 20.58 18.89 -10.09
C ALA A 279 21.00 17.61 -9.35
N SER A 280 20.07 16.68 -9.14
CA SER A 280 20.36 15.42 -8.45
C SER A 280 21.30 14.50 -9.23
N LYS A 281 21.27 14.53 -10.57
CA LYS A 281 22.13 13.68 -11.42
C LYS A 281 23.52 14.28 -11.68
N GLU A 282 23.58 15.59 -11.94
CA GLU A 282 24.80 16.24 -12.39
C GLU A 282 25.53 16.98 -11.27
N ILE A 283 24.83 17.55 -10.28
CA ILE A 283 25.45 18.41 -9.25
C ILE A 283 25.72 17.65 -7.95
N LEU A 284 24.75 16.84 -7.50
CA LEU A 284 24.85 16.11 -6.23
C LEU A 284 26.10 15.21 -6.12
N PRO A 285 26.57 14.50 -7.17
CA PRO A 285 27.80 13.71 -7.07
C PRO A 285 29.03 14.57 -6.70
N TYR A 286 29.14 15.80 -7.23
CA TYR A 286 30.22 16.72 -6.87
C TYR A 286 30.07 17.23 -5.44
N LEU A 287 28.84 17.54 -5.00
CA LEU A 287 28.60 17.91 -3.61
C LEU A 287 29.02 16.81 -2.63
N ARG A 288 28.76 15.54 -2.96
CA ARG A 288 29.22 14.39 -2.16
C ARG A 288 30.74 14.36 -2.02
N ILE A 289 31.47 14.64 -3.10
CA ILE A 289 32.94 14.71 -3.06
C ILE A 289 33.41 15.88 -2.20
N ILE A 290 32.82 17.07 -2.36
CA ILE A 290 33.19 18.27 -1.58
C ILE A 290 32.91 18.05 -0.09
N PHE A 291 31.72 17.56 0.25
CA PHE A 291 31.28 17.32 1.62
C PHE A 291 32.12 16.28 2.34
N LYS A 292 32.64 15.28 1.62
CA LYS A 292 33.55 14.28 2.18
C LYS A 292 34.95 14.82 2.45
N ASN A 293 35.42 15.80 1.69
CA ASN A 293 36.84 16.20 1.70
C ASN A 293 37.10 17.56 2.34
N ASN A 294 36.13 18.47 2.37
CA ASN A 294 36.32 19.83 2.87
C ASN A 294 35.12 20.29 3.72
N VAL A 295 35.27 20.21 5.04
CA VAL A 295 34.21 20.50 6.02
C VAL A 295 33.78 21.98 5.99
N GLU A 296 34.72 22.92 5.86
CA GLU A 296 34.41 24.35 5.83
C GLU A 296 33.65 24.75 4.57
N MET A 297 34.13 24.29 3.40
CA MET A 297 33.44 24.53 2.13
C MET A 297 32.06 23.85 2.12
N ALA A 298 31.94 22.66 2.70
CA ALA A 298 30.68 21.95 2.83
C ALA A 298 29.69 22.72 3.71
N ALA A 299 30.11 23.27 4.84
CA ALA A 299 29.27 24.11 5.71
C ALA A 299 28.81 25.38 4.98
N GLY A 300 29.69 26.04 4.22
CA GLY A 300 29.32 27.19 3.39
C GLY A 300 28.26 26.85 2.35
N ILE A 301 28.43 25.73 1.64
CA ILE A 301 27.47 25.27 0.62
C ILE A 301 26.15 24.82 1.27
N ALA A 302 26.22 24.09 2.38
CA ALA A 302 25.03 23.64 3.11
C ALA A 302 24.20 24.83 3.59
N LYS A 303 24.84 25.88 4.12
CA LYS A 303 24.16 27.13 4.49
C LYS A 303 23.56 27.84 3.28
N TRP A 304 24.30 27.94 2.17
CA TRP A 304 23.83 28.62 0.96
C TRP A 304 22.63 27.91 0.30
N LEU A 305 22.62 26.57 0.32
CA LEU A 305 21.53 25.73 -0.15
C LEU A 305 20.41 25.54 0.88
N ASP A 306 20.59 26.02 2.13
CA ASP A 306 19.66 25.81 3.24
C ASP A 306 19.41 24.32 3.53
N LEU A 307 20.46 23.50 3.58
CA LEU A 307 20.34 22.05 3.82
C LEU A 307 20.03 21.75 5.29
N THR A 308 19.17 20.76 5.52
CA THR A 308 18.90 20.24 6.87
C THR A 308 20.04 19.31 7.33
N PRO A 309 20.19 19.07 8.65
CA PRO A 309 21.18 18.13 9.17
C PRO A 309 21.09 16.74 8.54
N GLU A 310 19.87 16.25 8.29
CA GLU A 310 19.61 14.96 7.62
C GLU A 310 20.12 14.95 6.18
N MET A 311 19.95 16.05 5.43
CA MET A 311 20.49 16.18 4.07
C MET A 311 22.02 16.22 4.06
N VAL A 312 22.62 16.91 5.05
CA VAL A 312 24.08 16.96 5.20
C VAL A 312 24.63 15.56 5.48
N GLU A 313 24.00 14.81 6.38
CA GLU A 313 24.34 13.41 6.68
C GLU A 313 24.21 12.52 5.44
N TYR A 314 23.12 12.67 4.68
CA TYR A 314 22.92 11.94 3.43
C TYR A 314 24.01 12.20 2.38
N ILE A 315 24.45 13.46 2.24
CA ILE A 315 25.50 13.81 1.25
C ILE A 315 26.88 13.35 1.71
N THR A 316 27.19 13.43 3.01
CA THR A 316 28.50 13.06 3.54
C THR A 316 28.71 11.55 3.63
N GLU A 317 27.64 10.76 3.82
CA GLU A 317 27.71 9.33 4.10
C GLU A 317 28.59 8.99 5.33
N SER A 318 28.78 9.95 6.24
CA SER A 318 29.62 9.82 7.43
C SER A 318 29.08 10.70 8.55
N LYS A 319 28.67 10.06 9.66
CA LYS A 319 28.09 10.74 10.83
C LYS A 319 29.04 11.75 11.45
N GLU A 320 30.31 11.37 11.64
CA GLU A 320 31.33 12.24 12.24
C GLU A 320 31.54 13.54 11.43
N LYS A 321 31.61 13.42 10.09
CA LYS A 321 31.78 14.59 9.22
C LYS A 321 30.50 15.41 9.13
N ALA A 322 29.34 14.77 9.12
CA ALA A 322 28.05 15.47 9.15
C ALA A 322 27.93 16.33 10.42
N GLU A 323 28.29 15.78 11.59
CA GLU A 323 28.31 16.52 12.85
C GLU A 323 29.28 17.70 12.83
N ALA A 324 30.48 17.53 12.26
CA ALA A 324 31.44 18.61 12.12
C ALA A 324 30.92 19.74 11.22
N ILE A 325 30.28 19.40 10.11
CA ILE A 325 29.65 20.38 9.20
C ILE A 325 28.49 21.09 9.90
N ASN A 326 27.61 20.34 10.58
CA ASN A 326 26.45 20.90 11.27
C ASN A 326 26.84 21.82 12.43
N LYS A 327 27.92 21.54 13.15
CA LYS A 327 28.46 22.45 14.18
C LYS A 327 28.89 23.80 13.63
N LEU A 328 29.33 23.86 12.37
CA LEU A 328 29.70 25.11 11.70
C LEU A 328 28.49 25.83 11.09
N LEU A 329 27.34 25.18 10.96
CA LEU A 329 26.11 25.78 10.45
C LEU A 329 25.40 26.66 11.48
N GLY A 330 25.62 26.39 12.78
CA GLY A 330 24.99 27.10 13.91
C GLY A 330 23.78 26.37 14.44
#